data_AF-A0A1S3XLC7-F1
#
_entry.id   AF-A0A1S3XLC7-F1
#
_cell.length_a   1.000
_cell.length_b   1.000
_cell.length_c   1.000
_cell.angle_alpha   90.00
_cell.angle_beta   90.00
_cell.angle_gamma   90.00
#
_symmetry.space_group_name_H-M   'P 1'
#
loop_
_entity.id
_entity.type
_entity.pdbx_description
1 polymer ?
#
loop_
_entity_poly.entity_id
_entity_poly.type
_entity_poly.pdbx_seq_one_letter_code
_entity_poly.pdbx_strand_id
1 'polypeptide(L)'
;MDAFLSLQNWLKYIKKLKELGENFDILMIPLDDDEESFKQVFANLPWFSLPLEGQELREAELSKLPTLVISSPDGKALHSNVAEAIEEHDIQAYPFTPERFAKLEKIEKANREAQTLESILVSGDHDFVIGKDGAKILVSALVGKNVLLYLSAHWCPPCRAFLPKLTEAYDKIKVNDDSLKVVFISSDRDQASFDEFFATMSWLALPFGDERKVLTGRTVTTEARNLVICFGVDAYPFIEERVKQIEAQYEEMAKGWPENVNHALHEHELVLTKHLFYNCDGCNGEGRVWSFCCEECDFDLHPKCALEENKGCNIDAEAEEKELEEEEIKSKEGWISDGEVCYKA
;
A
#
# COMPACT_ATOMS: atom_id res chain seq x y z
N MET A 1 -14.08 -3.97 -8.64
CA MET A 1 -14.13 -4.63 -9.96
C MET A 1 -15.60 -4.75 -10.31
N ASP A 2 -15.98 -4.45 -11.55
CA ASP A 2 -17.39 -4.46 -11.97
C ASP A 2 -17.98 -5.87 -11.83
N ALA A 3 -19.10 -6.04 -11.14
CA ALA A 3 -19.71 -7.35 -10.85
C ALA A 3 -20.01 -8.13 -12.15
N PHE A 4 -20.28 -7.41 -13.24
CA PHE A 4 -20.53 -7.98 -14.56
C PHE A 4 -19.28 -8.62 -15.20
N LEU A 5 -18.10 -8.00 -15.04
CA LEU A 5 -16.83 -8.57 -15.51
C LEU A 5 -16.47 -9.85 -14.75
N SER A 6 -16.79 -9.89 -13.47
CA SER A 6 -16.56 -11.07 -12.62
C SER A 6 -17.37 -12.29 -13.10
N LEU A 7 -18.64 -12.08 -13.48
CA LEU A 7 -19.54 -13.16 -13.91
C LEU A 7 -19.09 -13.80 -15.25
N GLN A 8 -18.65 -12.99 -16.20
CA GLN A 8 -18.16 -13.47 -17.50
C GLN A 8 -16.88 -14.31 -17.37
N ASN A 9 -15.95 -13.86 -16.52
CA ASN A 9 -14.76 -14.65 -16.18
C ASN A 9 -15.15 -16.00 -15.56
N TRP A 10 -16.20 -16.00 -14.74
CA TRP A 10 -16.70 -17.21 -14.11
C TRP A 10 -17.30 -18.21 -15.10
N LEU A 11 -18.15 -17.74 -16.01
CA LEU A 11 -18.69 -18.58 -17.09
C LEU A 11 -17.59 -19.21 -17.94
N LYS A 12 -16.55 -18.45 -18.25
CA LYS A 12 -15.38 -18.95 -18.99
C LYS A 12 -14.63 -20.03 -18.20
N TYR A 13 -14.44 -19.82 -16.90
CA TYR A 13 -13.79 -20.78 -16.01
C TYR A 13 -14.56 -22.11 -15.93
N ILE A 14 -15.87 -22.06 -15.65
CA ILE A 14 -16.73 -23.25 -15.62
C ILE A 14 -16.66 -24.02 -16.93
N LYS A 15 -16.72 -23.31 -18.05
CA LYS A 15 -16.67 -23.92 -19.38
C LYS A 15 -15.37 -24.73 -19.56
N LYS A 16 -14.23 -24.19 -19.14
CA LYS A 16 -12.95 -24.91 -19.16
C LYS A 16 -13.00 -26.20 -18.33
N LEU A 17 -13.57 -26.15 -17.12
CA LEU A 17 -13.70 -27.35 -16.29
C LEU A 17 -14.61 -28.41 -16.94
N LYS A 18 -15.74 -28.00 -17.52
CA LYS A 18 -16.62 -28.91 -18.26
C LYS A 18 -15.93 -29.51 -19.49
N GLU A 19 -15.13 -28.74 -20.21
CA GLU A 19 -14.32 -29.23 -21.34
C GLU A 19 -13.23 -30.22 -20.91
N LEU A 20 -12.74 -30.14 -19.67
CA LEU A 20 -11.83 -31.11 -19.07
C LEU A 20 -12.55 -32.39 -18.60
N GLY A 21 -13.88 -32.45 -18.71
CA GLY A 21 -14.70 -33.61 -18.32
C GLY A 21 -15.12 -33.60 -16.85
N GLU A 22 -14.92 -32.48 -16.13
CA GLU A 22 -15.34 -32.35 -14.75
C GLU A 22 -16.86 -32.14 -14.65
N ASN A 23 -17.49 -32.84 -13.72
CA ASN A 23 -18.93 -32.80 -13.53
C ASN A 23 -19.29 -32.21 -12.15
N PHE A 24 -20.01 -31.10 -12.17
CA PHE A 24 -20.50 -30.43 -10.98
C PHE A 24 -21.73 -29.57 -11.35
N ASP A 25 -22.62 -29.43 -10.39
CA ASP A 25 -23.76 -28.52 -10.48
C ASP A 25 -23.43 -27.20 -9.80
N ILE A 26 -23.98 -26.12 -10.34
CA ILE A 26 -23.84 -24.78 -9.77
C ILE A 26 -25.19 -24.37 -9.23
N LEU A 27 -25.22 -24.03 -7.95
CA LEU A 27 -26.37 -23.47 -7.27
C LEU A 27 -26.10 -21.99 -6.99
N MET A 28 -26.88 -21.13 -7.62
CA MET A 28 -26.88 -19.69 -7.38
C MET A 28 -27.76 -19.37 -6.17
N ILE A 29 -27.22 -18.54 -5.29
CA ILE A 29 -27.94 -17.94 -4.18
C ILE A 29 -28.14 -16.47 -4.56
N PRO A 30 -29.35 -16.08 -5.00
CA PRO A 30 -29.62 -14.70 -5.38
C PRO A 30 -29.54 -13.77 -4.16
N LEU A 31 -28.94 -12.61 -4.38
CA LEU A 31 -28.91 -11.49 -3.43
C LEU A 31 -29.68 -10.29 -3.97
N ASP A 32 -30.38 -10.45 -5.10
CA ASP A 32 -31.18 -9.39 -5.69
C ASP A 32 -32.33 -8.97 -4.77
N ASP A 33 -32.57 -7.67 -4.66
CA ASP A 33 -33.68 -7.14 -3.85
C ASP A 33 -35.05 -7.30 -4.53
N ASP A 34 -35.06 -7.62 -5.84
CA ASP A 34 -36.28 -7.71 -6.63
C ASP A 34 -36.26 -8.85 -7.67
N GLU A 35 -37.45 -9.37 -7.95
CA GLU A 35 -37.64 -10.52 -8.83
C GLU A 35 -37.31 -10.23 -10.31
N GLU A 36 -37.42 -8.96 -10.74
CA GLU A 36 -37.18 -8.57 -12.13
C GLU A 36 -35.68 -8.60 -12.44
N SER A 37 -34.86 -7.98 -11.58
CA SER A 37 -33.39 -8.00 -11.64
C SER A 37 -32.86 -9.43 -11.62
N PHE A 38 -33.34 -10.25 -10.68
CA PHE A 38 -33.01 -11.67 -10.59
C PHE A 38 -33.31 -12.40 -11.91
N LYS A 39 -34.53 -12.26 -12.44
CA LYS A 39 -34.94 -12.95 -13.68
C LYS A 39 -34.10 -12.52 -14.89
N GLN A 40 -33.73 -11.24 -14.99
CA GLN A 40 -32.92 -10.74 -16.09
C GLN A 40 -31.52 -11.38 -16.10
N VAL A 41 -30.88 -11.48 -14.93
CA VAL A 41 -29.54 -12.10 -14.80
C VAL A 41 -29.64 -13.62 -14.98
N PHE A 42 -30.58 -14.27 -14.30
CA PHE A 42 -30.70 -15.72 -14.27
C PHE A 42 -31.10 -16.33 -15.62
N ALA A 43 -31.89 -15.63 -16.43
CA ALA A 43 -32.37 -16.15 -17.72
C ALA A 43 -31.25 -16.60 -18.68
N ASN A 44 -30.03 -16.08 -18.52
CA ASN A 44 -28.89 -16.39 -19.37
C ASN A 44 -27.87 -17.34 -18.71
N LEU A 45 -28.16 -17.84 -17.50
CA LEU A 45 -27.23 -18.67 -16.75
C LEU A 45 -27.61 -20.16 -16.83
N PRO A 46 -26.65 -21.06 -17.09
CA PRO A 46 -26.91 -22.50 -17.18
C PRO A 46 -26.91 -23.17 -15.78
N TRP A 47 -27.41 -22.47 -14.76
CA TRP A 47 -27.25 -22.84 -13.34
C TRP A 47 -28.60 -23.12 -12.68
N PHE A 48 -28.58 -23.81 -11.55
CA PHE A 48 -29.72 -23.87 -10.65
C PHE A 48 -29.72 -22.63 -9.77
N SER A 49 -30.89 -22.22 -9.27
CA SER A 49 -31.00 -21.14 -8.28
C SER A 49 -31.96 -21.53 -7.17
N LEU A 50 -31.69 -21.05 -5.96
CA LEU A 50 -32.70 -21.04 -4.91
C LEU A 50 -33.80 -20.00 -5.23
N PRO A 51 -35.03 -20.18 -4.74
CA PRO A 51 -36.10 -19.19 -4.88
C PRO A 51 -35.75 -17.90 -4.14
N LEU A 52 -36.07 -16.74 -4.72
CA LEU A 52 -35.79 -15.44 -4.11
C LEU A 52 -36.48 -15.28 -2.73
N GLU A 53 -37.70 -15.81 -2.60
CA GLU A 53 -38.47 -15.76 -1.37
C GLU A 53 -37.94 -16.75 -0.30
N GLY A 54 -37.77 -16.26 0.93
CA GLY A 54 -37.42 -17.09 2.09
C GLY A 54 -35.91 -17.31 2.32
N GLN A 55 -35.04 -16.57 1.62
CA GLN A 55 -33.61 -16.57 1.89
C GLN A 55 -33.26 -15.52 2.95
N GLU A 56 -32.99 -15.95 4.17
CA GLU A 56 -32.41 -15.10 5.23
C GLU A 56 -30.87 -15.20 5.24
N LEU A 57 -30.24 -15.13 4.07
CA LEU A 57 -28.78 -14.95 4.02
C LEU A 57 -28.51 -13.46 4.23
N ARG A 58 -28.01 -13.13 5.42
CA ARG A 58 -27.58 -11.76 5.72
C ARG A 58 -26.32 -11.50 4.93
N GLU A 59 -26.33 -10.50 4.05
CA GLU A 59 -25.13 -10.02 3.33
C GLU A 59 -23.94 -9.79 4.27
N ALA A 60 -24.20 -9.43 5.54
CA ALA A 60 -23.20 -9.28 6.60
C ALA A 60 -22.38 -10.56 6.91
N GLU A 61 -22.84 -11.74 6.49
CA GLU A 61 -22.13 -13.02 6.64
C GLU A 61 -21.18 -13.30 5.45
N LEU A 62 -21.27 -12.52 4.36
CA LEU A 62 -20.38 -12.59 3.20
C LEU A 62 -19.28 -11.52 3.31
N SER A 63 -18.02 -11.96 3.35
CA SER A 63 -16.89 -11.04 3.50
C SER A 63 -16.52 -10.31 2.21
N LYS A 64 -16.78 -10.91 1.03
CA LYS A 64 -16.49 -10.36 -0.30
C LYS A 64 -17.43 -10.93 -1.36
N LEU A 65 -17.87 -10.14 -2.33
CA LEU A 65 -18.61 -10.61 -3.50
C LEU A 65 -17.72 -10.62 -4.75
N PRO A 66 -17.83 -11.65 -5.62
CA PRO A 66 -18.63 -12.87 -5.43
C PRO A 66 -18.05 -13.80 -4.35
N THR A 67 -18.92 -14.55 -3.66
CA THR A 67 -18.52 -15.65 -2.77
C THR A 67 -18.87 -16.99 -3.43
N LEU A 68 -17.90 -17.91 -3.47
CA LEU A 68 -18.07 -19.23 -4.09
C LEU A 68 -17.71 -20.32 -3.09
N VAL A 69 -18.74 -20.99 -2.58
CA VAL A 69 -18.59 -22.10 -1.66
C VAL A 69 -18.53 -23.39 -2.44
N ILE A 70 -17.52 -24.21 -2.17
CA ILE A 70 -17.44 -25.56 -2.73
C ILE A 70 -17.99 -26.54 -1.70
N SER A 71 -18.97 -27.33 -2.11
CA SER A 71 -19.58 -28.36 -1.27
C SER A 71 -19.28 -29.74 -1.82
N SER A 72 -19.09 -30.67 -0.90
CA SER A 72 -19.05 -32.10 -1.17
C SER A 72 -20.44 -32.65 -1.54
N PRO A 73 -20.53 -33.84 -2.17
CA PRO A 73 -21.82 -34.48 -2.45
C PRO A 73 -22.68 -34.74 -1.21
N ASP A 74 -22.09 -34.84 0.00
CA ASP A 74 -22.81 -34.93 1.27
C ASP A 74 -23.23 -33.57 1.85
N GLY A 75 -23.06 -32.48 1.09
CA GLY A 75 -23.51 -31.13 1.45
C GLY A 75 -22.61 -30.38 2.42
N LYS A 76 -21.43 -30.92 2.78
CA LYS A 76 -20.46 -30.22 3.64
C LYS A 76 -19.62 -29.26 2.82
N ALA A 77 -19.49 -28.03 3.31
CA ALA A 77 -18.59 -27.04 2.74
C ALA A 77 -17.12 -27.53 2.87
N LEU A 78 -16.44 -27.60 1.74
CA LEU A 78 -15.01 -27.93 1.62
C LEU A 78 -14.14 -26.67 1.67
N HIS A 79 -14.67 -25.53 1.21
CA HIS A 79 -13.97 -24.25 1.22
C HIS A 79 -14.98 -23.09 1.29
N SER A 80 -14.66 -22.05 2.06
CA SER A 80 -15.58 -20.93 2.38
C SER A 80 -15.71 -19.89 1.26
N ASN A 81 -14.64 -19.62 0.51
CA ASN A 81 -14.71 -18.82 -0.72
C ASN A 81 -13.54 -19.13 -1.66
N VAL A 82 -13.79 -19.67 -2.86
CA VAL A 82 -12.73 -19.99 -3.85
C VAL A 82 -12.56 -18.94 -4.95
N ALA A 83 -13.29 -17.82 -4.90
CA ALA A 83 -13.26 -16.80 -5.96
C ALA A 83 -11.86 -16.25 -6.22
N GLU A 84 -11.17 -15.83 -5.16
CA GLU A 84 -9.82 -15.27 -5.22
C GLU A 84 -8.83 -16.27 -5.86
N ALA A 85 -8.87 -17.53 -5.43
CA ALA A 85 -8.01 -18.57 -5.99
C ALA A 85 -8.27 -18.81 -7.49
N ILE A 86 -9.51 -18.71 -7.96
CA ILE A 86 -9.84 -18.82 -9.39
C ILE A 86 -9.29 -17.61 -10.15
N GLU A 87 -9.40 -16.41 -9.60
CA GLU A 87 -8.88 -15.19 -10.22
C GLU A 87 -7.35 -15.20 -10.33
N GLU A 88 -6.67 -15.74 -9.31
CA GLU A 88 -5.21 -15.77 -9.23
C GLU A 88 -4.59 -16.95 -9.98
N HIS A 89 -5.22 -18.13 -9.95
CA HIS A 89 -4.64 -19.37 -10.47
C HIS A 89 -5.38 -19.96 -11.67
N ASP A 90 -6.52 -19.38 -12.07
CA ASP A 90 -7.38 -19.90 -13.13
C ASP A 90 -7.59 -21.42 -12.93
N ILE A 91 -7.49 -22.23 -13.99
CA ILE A 91 -7.76 -23.67 -13.96
C ILE A 91 -6.87 -24.45 -12.98
N GLN A 92 -5.76 -23.86 -12.55
CA GLN A 92 -4.85 -24.48 -11.58
C GLN A 92 -5.40 -24.44 -10.15
N ALA A 93 -6.42 -23.63 -9.86
CA ALA A 93 -7.12 -23.67 -8.57
C ALA A 93 -7.83 -25.00 -8.34
N TYR A 94 -8.22 -25.69 -9.42
CA TYR A 94 -8.89 -26.98 -9.38
C TYR A 94 -7.88 -28.15 -9.19
N PRO A 95 -8.25 -29.23 -8.46
CA PRO A 95 -9.48 -29.38 -7.67
C PRO A 95 -9.43 -28.57 -6.36
N PHE A 96 -10.58 -28.07 -5.90
CA PHE A 96 -10.68 -27.25 -4.69
C PHE A 96 -10.57 -28.07 -3.40
N THR A 97 -9.44 -28.75 -3.20
CA THR A 97 -9.15 -29.57 -2.01
C THR A 97 -8.07 -28.92 -1.16
N PRO A 98 -8.05 -29.15 0.17
CA PRO A 98 -6.99 -28.65 1.04
C PRO A 98 -5.58 -29.01 0.55
N GLU A 99 -5.40 -30.21 -0.01
CA GLU A 99 -4.10 -30.65 -0.54
C GLU A 99 -3.66 -29.87 -1.78
N ARG A 100 -4.62 -29.51 -2.66
CA ARG A 100 -4.32 -28.68 -3.83
C ARG A 100 -3.95 -27.26 -3.41
N PHE A 101 -4.69 -26.66 -2.48
CA PHE A 101 -4.38 -25.34 -1.93
C PHE A 101 -3.02 -25.33 -1.24
N ALA A 102 -2.69 -26.34 -0.43
CA ALA A 102 -1.37 -26.48 0.18
C ALA A 102 -0.24 -26.64 -0.86
N LYS A 103 -0.54 -27.18 -2.05
CA LYS A 103 0.41 -27.24 -3.17
C LYS A 103 0.55 -25.89 -3.87
N LEU A 104 -0.55 -25.18 -4.09
CA LEU A 104 -0.54 -23.83 -4.68
C LEU A 104 0.25 -22.87 -3.80
N GLU A 105 0.01 -22.86 -2.49
CA GLU A 105 0.75 -22.05 -1.53
C GLU A 105 2.27 -22.31 -1.58
N LYS A 106 2.69 -23.57 -1.75
CA LYS A 106 4.11 -23.92 -1.94
C LYS A 106 4.68 -23.38 -3.26
N ILE A 107 3.90 -23.43 -4.33
CA ILE A 107 4.29 -22.88 -5.63
C ILE A 107 4.39 -21.36 -5.55
N GLU A 108 3.41 -20.69 -4.94
CA GLU A 108 3.41 -19.25 -4.74
C GLU A 108 4.59 -18.79 -3.88
N LYS A 109 4.86 -19.52 -2.78
CA LYS A 109 6.03 -19.25 -1.94
C LYS A 109 7.32 -19.40 -2.73
N ALA A 110 7.48 -20.48 -3.50
CA ALA A 110 8.66 -20.68 -4.33
C ALA A 110 8.79 -19.60 -5.43
N ASN A 111 7.68 -19.21 -6.06
CA ASN A 111 7.63 -18.15 -7.05
C ASN A 111 8.02 -16.80 -6.43
N ARG A 112 7.52 -16.49 -5.23
CA ARG A 112 7.86 -15.29 -4.46
C ARG A 112 9.34 -15.28 -4.08
N GLU A 113 9.89 -16.42 -3.67
CA GLU A 113 11.32 -16.55 -3.33
C GLU A 113 12.24 -16.40 -4.55
N ALA A 114 11.82 -16.91 -5.72
CA ALA A 114 12.55 -16.83 -6.97
C ALA A 114 12.32 -15.52 -7.75
N GLN A 115 11.45 -14.64 -7.24
CA GLN A 115 11.03 -13.44 -7.93
C GLN A 115 12.17 -12.45 -8.11
N THR A 116 12.27 -11.90 -9.31
CA THR A 116 13.19 -10.81 -9.65
C THR A 116 12.42 -9.59 -10.10
N LEU A 117 13.09 -8.44 -10.18
CA LEU A 117 12.48 -7.21 -10.69
C LEU A 117 11.94 -7.41 -12.11
N GLU A 118 12.68 -8.14 -12.95
CA GLU A 118 12.28 -8.46 -14.31
C GLU A 118 11.04 -9.35 -14.34
N SER A 119 10.93 -10.33 -13.46
CA SER A 119 9.71 -11.17 -13.39
C SER A 119 8.45 -10.37 -13.00
N ILE A 120 8.61 -9.18 -12.40
CA ILE A 120 7.52 -8.29 -12.03
C ILE A 120 7.21 -7.29 -13.15
N LEU A 121 8.26 -6.69 -13.71
CA LEU A 121 8.14 -5.55 -14.61
C LEU A 121 8.34 -5.91 -16.09
N VAL A 122 8.52 -7.17 -16.45
CA VAL A 122 8.64 -7.60 -17.85
C VAL A 122 7.48 -8.52 -18.24
N SER A 123 6.77 -8.19 -19.32
CA SER A 123 5.74 -9.03 -19.90
C SER A 123 5.76 -8.96 -21.43
N GLY A 124 6.12 -10.06 -22.09
CA GLY A 124 6.30 -10.08 -23.54
C GLY A 124 7.30 -9.02 -23.99
N ASP A 125 6.89 -8.13 -24.89
CA ASP A 125 7.70 -7.01 -25.40
C ASP A 125 7.68 -5.76 -24.49
N HIS A 126 6.94 -5.79 -23.37
CA HIS A 126 6.93 -4.71 -22.38
C HIS A 126 8.04 -4.93 -21.35
N ASP A 127 9.29 -4.66 -21.76
CA ASP A 127 10.50 -4.79 -20.93
C ASP A 127 11.07 -3.44 -20.47
N PHE A 128 10.28 -2.37 -20.57
CA PHE A 128 10.70 -1.00 -20.29
C PHE A 128 9.72 -0.25 -19.38
N VAL A 129 10.23 0.81 -18.75
CA VAL A 129 9.49 1.89 -18.09
C VAL A 129 9.72 3.19 -18.87
N ILE A 130 8.88 4.21 -18.65
CA ILE A 130 8.98 5.50 -19.32
C ILE A 130 9.53 6.58 -18.38
N GLY A 131 10.44 7.40 -18.91
CA GLY A 131 10.90 8.63 -18.30
C GLY A 131 9.98 9.81 -18.63
N LYS A 132 10.28 10.97 -18.03
CA LYS A 132 9.51 12.22 -18.18
C LYS A 132 9.55 12.80 -19.59
N ASP A 133 10.62 12.54 -20.31
CA ASP A 133 10.83 12.92 -21.72
C ASP A 133 10.22 11.90 -22.70
N GLY A 134 9.53 10.87 -22.18
CA GLY A 134 9.03 9.75 -22.97
C GLY A 134 10.11 8.73 -23.32
N ALA A 135 11.34 8.86 -22.81
CA ALA A 135 12.39 7.89 -23.04
C ALA A 135 12.00 6.53 -22.46
N LYS A 136 12.20 5.47 -23.25
CA LYS A 136 12.03 4.09 -22.79
C LYS A 136 13.31 3.63 -22.11
N ILE A 137 13.19 3.24 -20.85
CA ILE A 137 14.29 2.73 -20.02
C ILE A 137 14.04 1.25 -19.75
N LEU A 138 14.98 0.40 -20.14
CA LEU A 138 14.86 -1.04 -19.93
C LEU A 138 14.82 -1.37 -18.43
N VAL A 139 13.98 -2.33 -18.05
CA VAL A 139 13.86 -2.81 -16.67
C VAL A 139 15.20 -3.38 -16.18
N SER A 140 15.99 -3.97 -17.05
CA SER A 140 17.34 -4.46 -16.73
C SER A 140 18.28 -3.36 -16.20
N ALA A 141 18.06 -2.10 -16.57
CA ALA A 141 18.83 -0.96 -16.07
C ALA A 141 18.44 -0.53 -14.64
N LEU A 142 17.36 -1.12 -14.09
CA LEU A 142 16.90 -0.93 -12.72
C LEU A 142 17.35 -2.06 -11.79
N VAL A 143 17.93 -3.13 -12.32
CA VAL A 143 18.41 -4.26 -11.53
C VAL A 143 19.56 -3.83 -10.63
N GLY A 144 19.51 -4.23 -9.36
CA GLY A 144 20.48 -3.82 -8.34
C GLY A 144 20.23 -2.43 -7.74
N LYS A 145 19.18 -1.73 -8.16
CA LYS A 145 18.72 -0.47 -7.56
C LYS A 145 17.63 -0.73 -6.52
N ASN A 146 17.44 0.23 -5.62
CA ASN A 146 16.28 0.26 -4.72
C ASN A 146 15.09 0.78 -5.52
N VAL A 147 14.19 -0.11 -5.94
CA VAL A 147 13.03 0.25 -6.76
C VAL A 147 11.78 0.32 -5.90
N LEU A 148 11.25 1.53 -5.71
CA LEU A 148 9.96 1.77 -5.07
C LEU A 148 8.86 1.75 -6.13
N LEU A 149 7.93 0.81 -6.00
CA LEU A 149 6.76 0.69 -6.86
C LEU A 149 5.64 1.56 -6.27
N TYR A 150 5.29 2.66 -6.94
CA TYR A 150 4.31 3.62 -6.46
C TYR A 150 2.96 3.39 -7.17
N LEU A 151 2.11 2.58 -6.56
CA LEU A 151 0.74 2.33 -7.03
C LEU A 151 -0.15 3.49 -6.57
N SER A 152 -0.68 4.26 -7.51
CA SER A 152 -1.40 5.50 -7.19
C SER A 152 -2.33 5.91 -8.35
N ALA A 153 -3.19 6.90 -8.11
CA ALA A 153 -4.03 7.50 -9.14
C ALA A 153 -4.38 8.94 -8.80
N HIS A 154 -4.59 9.76 -9.83
CA HIS A 154 -5.00 11.14 -9.67
C HIS A 154 -6.35 11.25 -8.95
N TRP A 155 -7.30 10.38 -9.28
CA TRP A 155 -8.64 10.39 -8.69
C TRP A 155 -8.65 10.02 -7.19
N CYS A 156 -7.58 9.42 -6.66
CA CYS A 156 -7.48 8.93 -5.28
C CYS A 156 -7.05 10.05 -4.30
N PRO A 157 -7.92 10.53 -3.39
CA PRO A 157 -7.58 11.59 -2.44
C PRO A 157 -6.38 11.30 -1.52
N PRO A 158 -6.28 10.14 -0.84
CA PRO A 158 -5.14 9.87 0.03
C PRO A 158 -3.82 9.72 -0.75
N CYS A 159 -3.91 9.38 -2.04
CA CYS A 159 -2.76 9.33 -2.93
C CYS A 159 -2.21 10.74 -3.23
N ARG A 160 -3.10 11.69 -3.56
CA ARG A 160 -2.73 13.10 -3.76
C ARG A 160 -2.15 13.73 -2.50
N ALA A 161 -2.71 13.42 -1.33
CA ALA A 161 -2.21 13.93 -0.05
C ALA A 161 -0.81 13.40 0.30
N PHE A 162 -0.48 12.18 -0.13
CA PHE A 162 0.82 11.56 0.13
C PHE A 162 1.92 12.00 -0.85
N LEU A 163 1.57 12.33 -2.10
CA LEU A 163 2.54 12.66 -3.14
C LEU A 163 3.56 13.74 -2.74
N PRO A 164 3.20 14.86 -2.08
CA PRO A 164 4.18 15.85 -1.64
C PRO A 164 5.22 15.29 -0.67
N LYS A 165 4.79 14.48 0.32
CA LYS A 165 5.71 13.86 1.29
C LYS A 165 6.67 12.88 0.60
N LEU A 166 6.18 12.11 -0.36
CA LEU A 166 7.04 11.20 -1.14
C LEU A 166 8.02 11.96 -2.04
N THR A 167 7.57 13.05 -2.66
CA THR A 167 8.40 13.89 -3.54
C THR A 167 9.55 14.51 -2.75
N GLU A 168 9.25 15.10 -1.59
CA GLU A 168 10.25 15.68 -0.70
C GLU A 168 11.29 14.64 -0.27
N ALA A 169 10.84 13.47 0.21
CA ALA A 169 11.75 12.41 0.64
C ALA A 169 12.62 11.91 -0.54
N TYR A 170 12.01 11.70 -1.71
CA TYR A 170 12.73 11.25 -2.90
C TYR A 170 13.80 12.24 -3.35
N ASP A 171 13.46 13.53 -3.42
CA ASP A 171 14.40 14.56 -3.85
C ASP A 171 15.57 14.70 -2.88
N LYS A 172 15.32 14.65 -1.56
CA LYS A 172 16.36 14.65 -0.53
C LYS A 172 17.27 13.40 -0.61
N ILE A 173 16.69 12.20 -0.77
CA ILE A 173 17.47 10.95 -0.88
C ILE A 173 18.35 10.97 -2.12
N LYS A 174 17.79 11.37 -3.27
CA LYS A 174 18.47 11.37 -4.56
C LYS A 174 19.73 12.24 -4.62
N VAL A 175 19.81 13.30 -3.79
CA VAL A 175 21.00 14.14 -3.68
C VAL A 175 22.21 13.33 -3.18
N ASN A 176 21.98 12.41 -2.25
CA ASN A 176 23.03 11.62 -1.59
C ASN A 176 23.17 10.19 -2.15
N ASP A 177 22.09 9.65 -2.72
CA ASP A 177 22.04 8.29 -3.25
C ASP A 177 21.09 8.18 -4.47
N ASP A 178 21.66 8.07 -5.67
CA ASP A 178 20.88 7.90 -6.91
C ASP A 178 20.43 6.43 -7.15
N SER A 179 20.70 5.52 -6.21
CA SER A 179 20.25 4.13 -6.31
C SER A 179 18.75 3.96 -6.07
N LEU A 180 18.08 4.93 -5.43
CA LEU A 180 16.62 4.93 -5.30
C LEU A 180 15.96 5.33 -6.62
N LYS A 181 15.12 4.46 -7.16
CA LYS A 181 14.25 4.73 -8.32
C LYS A 181 12.80 4.49 -7.93
N VAL A 182 11.94 5.43 -8.28
CA VAL A 182 10.49 5.28 -8.12
C VAL A 182 9.88 4.95 -9.50
N VAL A 183 9.00 3.97 -9.55
CA VAL A 183 8.22 3.60 -10.74
C VAL A 183 6.74 3.77 -10.41
N PHE A 184 6.12 4.80 -11.00
CA PHE A 184 4.70 5.06 -10.90
C PHE A 184 3.89 4.03 -11.71
N ILE A 185 2.94 3.39 -11.05
CA ILE A 185 2.01 2.44 -11.63
C ILE A 185 0.62 3.04 -11.45
N SER A 186 0.11 3.61 -12.54
CA SER A 186 -1.15 4.35 -12.50
C SER A 186 -2.36 3.43 -12.47
N SER A 187 -3.32 3.77 -11.62
CA SER A 187 -4.69 3.27 -11.67
C SER A 187 -5.68 4.32 -12.19
N ASP A 188 -5.19 5.34 -12.91
CA ASP A 188 -6.03 6.33 -13.58
C ASP A 188 -6.91 5.67 -14.64
N ARG A 189 -8.01 6.33 -14.97
CA ARG A 189 -9.05 5.77 -15.85
C ARG A 189 -8.86 6.16 -17.32
N ASP A 190 -8.00 7.14 -17.57
CA ASP A 190 -7.73 7.68 -18.89
C ASP A 190 -6.33 8.28 -18.98
N GLN A 191 -5.84 8.41 -20.20
CA GLN A 191 -4.50 8.91 -20.51
C GLN A 191 -4.29 10.36 -20.04
N ALA A 192 -5.31 11.22 -20.12
CA ALA A 192 -5.16 12.63 -19.77
C ALA A 192 -4.94 12.81 -18.26
N SER A 193 -5.70 12.08 -17.44
CA SER A 193 -5.53 12.04 -15.99
C SER A 193 -4.15 11.49 -15.60
N PHE A 194 -3.69 10.45 -16.30
CA PHE A 194 -2.33 9.91 -16.12
C PHE A 194 -1.27 10.97 -16.44
N ASP A 195 -1.37 11.62 -17.60
CA ASP A 195 -0.37 12.60 -18.06
C ASP A 195 -0.29 13.79 -17.10
N GLU A 196 -1.43 14.33 -16.66
CA GLU A 196 -1.51 15.44 -15.71
C GLU A 196 -0.84 15.10 -14.38
N PHE A 197 -1.15 13.93 -13.82
CA PHE A 197 -0.62 13.53 -12.52
C PHE A 197 0.84 13.08 -12.60
N PHE A 198 1.21 12.35 -13.66
CA PHE A 198 2.61 12.00 -13.89
C PHE A 198 3.46 13.25 -14.14
N ALA A 199 2.89 14.32 -14.72
CA ALA A 199 3.60 15.60 -14.93
C ALA A 199 4.13 16.21 -13.63
N THR A 200 3.48 15.98 -12.48
CA THR A 200 3.90 16.51 -11.18
C THR A 200 5.00 15.69 -10.48
N MET A 201 5.44 14.57 -11.07
CA MET A 201 6.43 13.66 -10.50
C MET A 201 7.82 13.81 -11.16
N SER A 202 8.91 13.45 -10.48
CA SER A 202 10.30 13.52 -10.99
C SER A 202 10.90 12.16 -11.37
N TRP A 203 10.09 11.10 -11.35
CA TRP A 203 10.52 9.70 -11.49
C TRP A 203 9.93 8.98 -12.72
N LEU A 204 10.08 7.65 -12.77
CA LEU A 204 9.69 6.80 -13.91
C LEU A 204 8.25 6.33 -13.79
N ALA A 205 7.64 5.83 -14.87
CA ALA A 205 6.31 5.22 -14.84
C ALA A 205 6.21 3.98 -15.73
N LEU A 206 5.22 3.12 -15.48
CA LEU A 206 4.72 2.25 -16.53
C LEU A 206 3.87 3.09 -17.51
N PRO A 207 3.88 2.77 -18.82
CA PRO A 207 2.95 3.36 -19.76
C PRO A 207 1.50 3.24 -19.27
N PHE A 208 0.66 4.21 -19.59
CA PHE A 208 -0.76 4.10 -19.31
C PHE A 208 -1.40 2.94 -20.09
N GLY A 209 -2.33 2.23 -19.46
CA GLY A 209 -2.99 1.06 -20.05
C GLY A 209 -2.11 -0.19 -20.11
N ASP A 210 -0.95 -0.19 -19.45
CA ASP A 210 -0.09 -1.36 -19.38
C ASP A 210 -0.75 -2.47 -18.55
N GLU A 211 -0.82 -3.67 -19.13
CA GLU A 211 -1.48 -4.83 -18.52
C GLU A 211 -0.60 -5.57 -17.50
N ARG A 212 0.66 -5.16 -17.31
CA ARG A 212 1.56 -5.72 -16.28
C ARG A 212 0.94 -5.52 -14.90
N LYS A 213 0.31 -6.57 -14.38
CA LYS A 213 -0.15 -6.63 -13.00
C LYS A 213 1.05 -6.78 -12.07
N VAL A 214 1.40 -5.72 -11.38
CA VAL A 214 2.45 -5.76 -10.37
C VAL A 214 1.88 -6.41 -9.12
N LEU A 215 2.03 -7.74 -9.03
CA LEU A 215 1.70 -8.51 -7.84
C LEU A 215 2.67 -8.14 -6.71
N THR A 216 2.17 -8.12 -5.47
CA THR A 216 2.96 -7.92 -4.25
C THR A 216 3.97 -9.06 -4.12
N GLY A 217 5.16 -8.83 -4.65
CA GLY A 217 6.23 -9.81 -4.67
C GLY A 217 7.02 -9.90 -3.36
N ARG A 218 8.17 -10.59 -3.40
CA ARG A 218 9.20 -10.42 -2.38
C ARG A 218 9.69 -8.97 -2.43
N THR A 219 9.16 -8.17 -1.53
CA THR A 219 9.52 -6.76 -1.35
C THR A 219 10.39 -6.62 -0.11
N VAL A 220 11.17 -5.54 -0.07
CA VAL A 220 11.88 -5.14 1.16
C VAL A 220 10.87 -4.75 2.23
N THR A 221 9.83 -4.00 1.84
CA THR A 221 8.72 -3.62 2.71
C THR A 221 7.49 -3.23 1.89
N THR A 222 6.30 -3.47 2.43
CA THR A 222 5.03 -2.90 1.96
C THR A 222 4.65 -1.62 2.70
N GLU A 223 5.39 -1.27 3.76
CA GLU A 223 5.10 -0.16 4.67
C GLU A 223 5.78 1.15 4.27
N ALA A 224 6.40 1.22 3.09
CA ALA A 224 7.15 2.39 2.64
C ALA A 224 6.34 3.70 2.75
N ARG A 225 5.03 3.67 2.47
CA ARG A 225 4.15 4.82 2.67
C ARG A 225 4.13 5.31 4.11
N ASN A 226 3.92 4.39 5.06
CA ASN A 226 3.86 4.71 6.48
C ASN A 226 5.23 5.16 6.99
N LEU A 227 6.30 4.51 6.55
CA LEU A 227 7.67 4.89 6.90
C LEU A 227 8.02 6.30 6.42
N VAL A 228 7.66 6.67 5.18
CA VAL A 228 7.86 8.05 4.67
C VAL A 228 6.99 9.06 5.44
N ILE A 229 5.73 8.71 5.74
CA ILE A 229 4.85 9.59 6.53
C ILE A 229 5.41 9.83 7.93
N CYS A 230 5.93 8.79 8.58
CA CYS A 230 6.37 8.85 9.97
C CYS A 230 7.78 9.44 10.08
N PHE A 231 8.70 8.97 9.25
CA PHE A 231 10.15 9.20 9.40
C PHE A 231 10.79 9.92 8.21
N GLY A 232 10.02 10.28 7.17
CA GLY A 232 10.53 11.03 6.02
C GLY A 232 11.73 10.34 5.36
N VAL A 233 12.82 11.07 5.23
CA VAL A 233 14.08 10.59 4.63
C VAL A 233 14.81 9.59 5.52
N ASP A 234 14.62 9.65 6.83
CA ASP A 234 15.35 8.81 7.78
C ASP A 234 14.96 7.34 7.65
N ALA A 235 13.78 7.07 7.11
CA ALA A 235 13.33 5.72 6.80
C ALA A 235 14.18 5.03 5.73
N TYR A 236 14.88 5.77 4.86
CA TYR A 236 15.73 5.19 3.81
C TYR A 236 16.89 4.39 4.42
N PRO A 237 17.24 3.18 3.93
CA PRO A 237 16.77 2.51 2.69
C PRO A 237 15.54 1.59 2.84
N PHE A 238 14.68 1.85 3.82
CA PHE A 238 13.43 1.12 4.08
C PHE A 238 13.62 -0.36 4.42
N ILE A 239 14.81 -0.75 4.86
CA ILE A 239 15.16 -2.11 5.30
C ILE A 239 14.81 -2.33 6.78
N GLU A 240 14.55 -3.59 7.14
CA GLU A 240 14.15 -3.99 8.49
C GLU A 240 15.15 -3.52 9.57
N GLU A 241 16.46 -3.61 9.29
CA GLU A 241 17.50 -3.17 10.22
C GLU A 241 17.42 -1.66 10.49
N ARG A 242 17.11 -0.86 9.46
CA ARG A 242 16.97 0.59 9.59
C ARG A 242 15.72 0.95 10.38
N VAL A 243 14.60 0.27 10.10
CA VAL A 243 13.36 0.47 10.86
C VAL A 243 13.57 0.15 12.34
N LYS A 244 14.25 -0.96 12.66
CA LYS A 244 14.59 -1.31 14.05
C LYS A 244 15.49 -0.27 14.73
N GLN A 245 16.41 0.36 14.00
CA GLN A 245 17.24 1.45 14.54
C GLN A 245 16.38 2.66 14.91
N ILE A 246 15.47 3.06 14.02
CA ILE A 246 14.55 4.18 14.25
C ILE A 246 13.66 3.87 15.46
N GLU A 247 13.06 2.68 15.52
CA GLU A 247 12.24 2.25 16.66
C GLU A 247 13.02 2.29 17.97
N ALA A 248 14.26 1.78 17.98
CA ALA A 248 15.12 1.81 19.17
C ALA A 248 15.45 3.25 19.62
N GLN A 249 15.63 4.18 18.69
CA GLN A 249 15.83 5.60 19.02
C GLN A 249 14.60 6.19 19.70
N TYR A 250 13.40 5.90 19.21
CA TYR A 250 12.16 6.37 19.84
C TYR A 250 11.88 5.72 21.19
N GLU A 251 12.23 4.45 21.37
CA GLU A 251 12.18 3.81 22.68
C GLU A 251 13.16 4.46 23.66
N GLU A 252 14.36 4.83 23.21
CA GLU A 252 15.33 5.54 24.04
C GLU A 252 14.81 6.93 24.45
N MET A 253 14.18 7.67 23.53
CA MET A 253 13.58 8.97 23.82
C MET A 253 12.48 8.88 24.88
N ALA A 254 11.69 7.81 24.86
CA ALA A 254 10.64 7.57 25.85
C ALA A 254 11.18 7.15 27.22
N LYS A 255 12.47 6.81 27.35
CA LYS A 255 13.05 6.45 28.65
C LYS A 255 13.02 7.62 29.61
N GLY A 256 12.33 7.42 30.72
CA GLY A 256 12.19 8.43 31.77
C GLY A 256 10.94 9.30 31.62
N TRP A 257 10.15 9.12 30.55
CA TRP A 257 8.79 9.65 30.51
C TRP A 257 7.87 8.79 31.39
N PRO A 258 6.91 9.41 32.09
CA PRO A 258 5.92 8.67 32.85
C PRO A 258 5.00 7.88 31.92
N GLU A 259 4.46 6.75 32.40
CA GLU A 259 3.46 5.98 31.65
C GLU A 259 2.14 6.76 31.51
N ASN A 260 1.82 7.60 32.50
CA ASN A 260 0.59 8.38 32.55
C ASN A 260 0.84 9.80 33.07
N VAL A 261 0.05 10.77 32.60
CA VAL A 261 0.09 12.17 33.06
C VAL A 261 -1.31 12.76 33.20
N ASN A 262 -1.48 13.63 34.20
CA ASN A 262 -2.64 14.52 34.27
C ASN A 262 -2.25 15.87 33.68
N HIS A 263 -3.07 16.45 32.82
CA HIS A 263 -2.73 17.69 32.13
C HIS A 263 -3.84 18.73 32.24
N ALA A 264 -3.51 20.02 32.42
CA ALA A 264 -4.51 21.07 32.67
C ALA A 264 -5.51 21.29 31.52
N LEU A 265 -5.18 20.84 30.31
CA LEU A 265 -6.05 20.94 29.13
C LEU A 265 -7.08 19.80 29.03
N HIS A 266 -6.97 18.74 29.84
CA HIS A 266 -7.84 17.57 29.73
C HIS A 266 -8.06 16.88 31.09
N GLU A 267 -9.30 16.52 31.39
CA GLU A 267 -9.67 16.01 32.73
C GLU A 267 -9.26 14.56 32.98
N HIS A 268 -9.22 13.71 31.94
CA HIS A 268 -8.79 12.32 32.09
C HIS A 268 -7.27 12.20 32.10
N GLU A 269 -6.78 11.15 32.74
CA GLU A 269 -5.38 10.77 32.71
C GLU A 269 -5.00 10.38 31.27
N LEU A 270 -3.90 10.94 30.77
CA LEU A 270 -3.37 10.65 29.44
C LEU A 270 -2.31 9.56 29.55
N VAL A 271 -2.40 8.55 28.70
CA VAL A 271 -1.50 7.39 28.65
C VAL A 271 -0.45 7.61 27.56
N LEU A 272 0.81 7.27 27.83
CA LEU A 272 1.86 7.28 26.81
C LEU A 272 1.58 6.18 25.76
N THR A 273 1.16 6.59 24.57
CA THR A 273 0.69 5.69 23.51
C THR A 273 1.49 5.89 22.23
N LYS A 274 1.65 4.81 21.47
CA LYS A 274 2.29 4.87 20.15
C LYS A 274 1.29 5.15 19.05
N HIS A 275 1.57 6.19 18.26
CA HIS A 275 0.76 6.58 17.10
C HIS A 275 1.64 6.74 15.88
N LEU A 276 1.16 6.32 14.70
CA LEU A 276 1.83 6.62 13.44
C LEU A 276 1.79 8.13 13.16
N PHE A 277 0.66 8.75 13.47
CA PHE A 277 0.41 10.18 13.29
C PHE A 277 -0.75 10.60 14.19
N TYR A 278 -0.70 11.81 14.72
CA TYR A 278 -1.79 12.47 15.45
C TYR A 278 -1.67 13.99 15.31
N ASN A 279 -2.73 14.72 15.65
CA ASN A 279 -2.65 16.15 15.85
C ASN A 279 -2.66 16.42 17.34
N CYS A 280 -1.74 17.23 17.83
CA CYS A 280 -1.70 17.60 19.23
C CYS A 280 -2.80 18.62 19.54
N ASP A 281 -3.75 18.29 20.41
CA ASP A 281 -4.84 19.19 20.82
C ASP A 281 -4.35 20.42 21.61
N GLY A 282 -3.14 20.35 22.16
CA GLY A 282 -2.54 21.46 22.91
C GLY A 282 -1.98 22.57 22.02
N CYS A 283 -1.37 22.22 20.88
CA CYS A 283 -0.69 23.17 20.01
C CYS A 283 -1.20 23.19 18.56
N ASN A 284 -2.12 22.29 18.21
CA ASN A 284 -2.60 22.01 16.86
C ASN A 284 -1.50 21.63 15.85
N GLY A 285 -0.34 21.18 16.34
CA GLY A 285 0.77 20.71 15.51
C GLY A 285 0.68 19.21 15.23
N GLU A 286 1.29 18.77 14.12
CA GLU A 286 1.39 17.36 13.78
C GLU A 286 2.34 16.62 14.76
N GLY A 287 1.95 15.44 15.21
CA GLY A 287 2.73 14.58 16.10
C GLY A 287 2.93 13.19 15.52
N ARG A 288 4.03 12.54 15.92
CA ARG A 288 4.42 11.22 15.42
C ARG A 288 5.02 10.36 16.52
N VAL A 289 4.89 9.05 16.35
CA VAL A 289 5.44 7.97 17.17
C VAL A 289 4.91 7.90 18.59
N TRP A 290 5.10 8.92 19.42
CA TRP A 290 4.66 8.93 20.83
C TRP A 290 3.73 10.11 21.07
N SER A 291 2.61 9.88 21.74
CA SER A 291 1.72 10.91 22.31
C SER A 291 1.36 10.55 23.75
N PHE A 292 0.84 11.52 24.48
CA PHE A 292 0.02 11.25 25.66
C PHE A 292 -1.45 11.34 25.25
N CYS A 293 -2.13 10.19 25.20
CA CYS A 293 -3.45 10.02 24.60
C CYS A 293 -4.51 9.66 25.65
N CYS A 294 -5.70 10.23 25.52
CA CYS A 294 -6.92 9.71 26.14
C CYS A 294 -7.79 9.03 25.07
N GLU A 295 -7.81 7.70 25.05
CA GLU A 295 -8.61 6.94 24.07
C GLU A 295 -10.12 7.23 24.17
N GLU A 296 -10.64 7.52 25.37
CA GLU A 296 -12.06 7.79 25.58
C GLU A 296 -12.50 9.10 24.91
N CYS A 297 -11.60 10.07 24.81
CA CYS A 297 -11.89 11.41 24.32
C CYS A 297 -11.27 11.72 22.96
N ASP A 298 -10.45 10.81 22.41
CA ASP A 298 -9.64 11.05 21.20
C ASP A 298 -8.81 12.34 21.36
N PHE A 299 -8.13 12.47 22.50
CA PHE A 299 -7.35 13.64 22.87
C PHE A 299 -5.88 13.29 22.97
N ASP A 300 -5.03 13.97 22.20
CA ASP A 300 -3.60 13.69 22.08
C ASP A 300 -2.75 14.91 22.39
N LEU A 301 -1.70 14.74 23.19
CA LEU A 301 -0.66 15.74 23.36
C LEU A 301 0.68 15.22 22.89
N HIS A 302 1.48 16.12 22.31
CA HIS A 302 2.92 15.87 22.16
C HIS A 302 3.55 15.58 23.52
N PRO A 303 4.56 14.70 23.60
CA PRO A 303 5.33 14.49 24.83
C PRO A 303 5.84 15.82 25.43
N LYS A 304 6.34 16.73 24.59
CA LYS A 304 6.75 18.08 25.02
C LYS A 304 5.58 18.91 25.57
N CYS A 305 4.40 18.86 24.93
CA CYS A 305 3.22 19.62 25.37
C CYS A 305 2.66 19.08 26.69
N ALA A 306 2.79 17.78 26.94
CA ALA A 306 2.32 17.15 28.16
C ALA A 306 3.30 17.28 29.34
N LEU A 307 4.62 17.33 29.06
CA LEU A 307 5.67 17.28 30.09
C LEU A 307 6.33 18.64 30.39
N GLU A 308 6.31 19.59 29.45
CA GLU A 308 6.92 20.91 29.63
C GLU A 308 5.84 22.01 29.65
N GLU A 309 5.53 22.53 30.85
CA GLU A 309 4.58 23.64 30.99
C GLU A 309 5.14 24.94 30.37
N ASN A 310 4.40 25.51 29.41
CA ASN A 310 4.47 26.91 28.97
C ASN A 310 5.77 27.42 28.32
N LYS A 311 6.20 26.77 27.23
CA LYS A 311 6.89 27.47 26.13
C LYS A 311 6.19 27.15 24.82
N GLY A 312 5.69 28.20 24.13
CA GLY A 312 5.06 28.04 22.82
C GLY A 312 5.95 27.22 21.89
N CYS A 313 5.43 26.11 21.40
CA CYS A 313 6.16 25.18 20.56
C CYS A 313 6.21 25.67 19.12
N ASN A 314 7.27 26.39 18.75
CA ASN A 314 7.74 26.48 17.37
C ASN A 314 8.94 25.55 17.22
N ILE A 315 8.73 24.24 17.31
CA ILE A 315 9.82 23.28 17.12
C ILE A 315 9.26 22.09 16.37
N ASP A 316 8.99 22.32 15.09
CA ASP A 316 9.46 21.44 14.01
C ASP A 316 10.54 22.17 13.15
N ALA A 317 10.63 23.50 13.22
CA ALA A 317 11.61 24.30 12.48
C ALA A 317 13.01 24.39 13.13
N GLU A 318 13.12 24.44 14.46
CA GLU A 318 14.42 24.68 15.12
C GLU A 318 15.34 23.45 15.18
N ALA A 319 14.81 22.23 15.01
CA ALA A 319 15.62 21.02 14.90
C ALA A 319 16.19 20.87 13.47
N GLU A 320 15.39 21.19 12.44
CA GLU A 320 15.85 21.22 11.05
C GLU A 320 16.84 22.38 10.79
N GLU A 321 16.63 23.57 11.38
CA GLU A 321 17.56 24.71 11.22
C GLU A 321 18.93 24.46 11.86
N LYS A 322 18.99 23.79 13.02
CA LYS A 322 20.27 23.47 13.68
C LYS A 322 21.07 22.40 12.95
N GLU A 323 20.41 21.41 12.35
CA GLU A 323 21.08 20.41 11.51
C GLU A 323 21.57 21.02 10.19
N LEU A 324 20.80 21.93 9.59
CA LEU A 324 21.20 22.67 8.39
C LEU A 324 22.36 23.66 8.65
N GLU A 325 22.40 24.33 9.81
CA GLU A 325 23.51 25.21 10.19
C GLU A 325 24.80 24.41 10.49
N GLU A 326 24.70 23.24 11.14
CA GLU A 326 25.85 22.37 11.39
C GLU A 326 26.41 21.72 10.12
N GLU A 327 25.57 21.40 9.13
CA GLU A 327 26.00 20.93 7.80
C GLU A 327 26.57 22.05 6.91
N GLU A 328 26.03 23.27 6.97
CA GLU A 328 26.61 24.44 6.30
C GLU A 328 27.99 24.81 6.87
N ILE A 329 28.19 24.67 8.18
CA ILE A 329 29.49 24.95 8.82
C ILE A 329 30.52 23.87 8.43
N LYS A 330 30.14 22.58 8.36
CA LYS A 330 31.03 21.50 7.89
C LYS A 330 31.36 21.58 6.40
N SER A 331 30.48 22.10 5.56
CA SER A 331 30.73 22.24 4.11
C SER A 331 31.59 23.46 3.74
N LYS A 332 31.70 24.45 4.63
CA LYS A 332 32.53 25.66 4.46
C LYS A 332 33.97 25.51 5.01
N GLU A 333 34.28 24.45 5.76
CA GLU A 333 35.67 24.14 6.14
C GLU A 333 36.49 23.69 4.92
N GLY A 334 37.16 24.66 4.29
CA GLY A 334 38.09 24.42 3.18
C GLY A 334 37.80 25.21 1.91
N TRP A 335 36.92 26.19 1.91
CA TRP A 335 36.71 27.10 0.77
C TRP A 335 37.02 28.54 1.15
N ILE A 336 37.90 29.19 0.38
CA ILE A 336 38.19 30.63 0.52
C ILE A 336 37.53 31.33 -0.68
N SER A 337 36.78 32.40 -0.38
CA SER A 337 36.10 33.24 -1.36
C SER A 337 36.75 34.62 -1.43
N ASP A 338 37.17 35.04 -2.62
CA ASP A 338 37.58 36.43 -2.90
C ASP A 338 36.68 36.98 -4.01
N GLY A 339 35.61 37.65 -3.59
CA GLY A 339 34.77 38.54 -4.40
C GLY A 339 33.87 37.89 -5.44
N GLU A 340 34.36 36.97 -6.27
CA GLU A 340 33.59 36.42 -7.41
C GLU A 340 33.98 34.98 -7.81
N VAL A 341 34.93 34.34 -7.12
CA VAL A 341 35.32 32.94 -7.38
C VAL A 341 35.65 32.21 -6.06
N CYS A 342 35.07 31.03 -5.85
CA CYS A 342 35.40 30.14 -4.73
C CYS A 342 36.43 29.10 -5.16
N TYR A 343 37.49 28.91 -4.38
CA TYR A 343 38.45 27.82 -4.57
C TYR A 343 38.71 27.09 -3.25
N LYS A 344 39.01 25.79 -3.37
CA LYS A 344 39.31 24.92 -2.25
C LYS A 344 40.70 25.28 -1.69
N ALA A 345 40.79 25.57 -0.40
CA ALA A 345 42.01 25.91 0.32
C ALA A 345 43.00 24.74 0.36
#